data_AF-A0A2K3IVN2-F1
#
_entry.id   AF-A0A2K3IVN2-F1
#
_cell.length_a   1.000
_cell.length_b   1.000
_cell.length_c   1.000
_cell.angle_alpha   90.00
_cell.angle_beta   90.00
_cell.angle_gamma   90.00
#
_symmetry.space_group_name_H-M   'P 1'
#
loop_
_entity.id
_entity.type
_entity.pdbx_description
1 polymer ?
#
loop_
_entity_poly.entity_id
_entity_poly.type
_entity_poly.pdbx_seq_one_letter_code
_entity_poly.pdbx_strand_id
1 'polypeptide(L)'
;MNLSIPPEPKILKDQFKKHKKNIGLKIDSLTVWFGNKLPSYLWKEGGWSKPLKAMGYNWQSFLKILSLHKKDMIKWSWNTISWKEFLLRIEETIKDPVFKKICKTN
;
A
#
# COMPACT_ATOMS: atom_id res chain seq x y z
N MET A 1 15.80 8.76 -2.04
CA MET A 1 15.60 7.51 -1.28
C MET A 1 15.22 6.45 -2.29
N ASN A 2 15.80 5.25 -2.16
CA ASN A 2 15.37 4.10 -2.93
C ASN A 2 14.63 3.18 -1.97
N LEU A 3 13.30 3.29 -1.89
CA LEU A 3 12.52 2.17 -1.37
C LEU A 3 12.81 0.98 -2.28
N SER A 4 13.19 -0.15 -1.70
CA SER A 4 13.28 -1.38 -2.49
C SER A 4 11.90 -1.63 -3.10
N ILE A 5 11.87 -2.00 -4.39
CA ILE A 5 10.64 -2.45 -5.04
C ILE A 5 10.56 -3.95 -4.72
N PRO A 6 9.80 -4.37 -3.69
CA PRO A 6 9.68 -5.79 -3.39
C PRO A 6 9.06 -6.54 -4.57
N PRO A 7 9.28 -7.86 -4.64
CA PRO A 7 8.56 -8.68 -5.60
C PRO A 7 7.05 -8.51 -5.44
N GLU A 8 6.31 -8.67 -6.53
CA GLU A 8 4.85 -8.60 -6.46
C GLU A 8 4.30 -9.78 -5.64
N PRO A 9 3.45 -9.54 -4.62
CA PRO A 9 2.86 -10.62 -3.85
C PRO A 9 1.73 -11.28 -4.66
N LYS A 10 2.09 -12.16 -5.60
CA LYS A 10 1.16 -12.85 -6.52
C LYS A 10 0.04 -13.59 -5.78
N ILE A 11 0.37 -14.21 -4.64
CA ILE A 11 -0.62 -14.91 -3.79
C ILE A 11 -1.70 -13.94 -3.30
N LEU A 12 -1.31 -12.75 -2.83
CA LEU A 12 -2.27 -11.72 -2.42
C LEU A 12 -3.10 -11.25 -3.61
N LYS A 13 -2.45 -11.03 -4.77
CA LYS A 13 -3.12 -10.61 -6.01
C LYS A 13 -4.19 -11.59 -6.48
N ASP A 14 -3.89 -12.88 -6.45
CA ASP A 14 -4.83 -13.91 -6.87
C ASP A 14 -5.99 -14.09 -5.88
N GLN A 15 -5.74 -13.89 -4.58
CA GLN A 15 -6.82 -13.79 -3.59
C GLN A 15 -7.76 -12.63 -3.94
N PHE A 16 -7.23 -11.45 -4.34
CA PHE A 16 -8.06 -10.31 -4.75
C PHE A 16 -8.90 -10.59 -6.00
N LYS A 17 -8.32 -11.23 -7.02
CA LYS A 17 -9.05 -11.61 -8.24
C LYS A 17 -10.19 -12.59 -7.95
N LYS A 18 -9.99 -13.54 -7.04
CA LYS A 18 -11.04 -14.48 -6.62
C LYS A 18 -12.17 -13.76 -5.87
N HIS A 19 -11.84 -12.82 -4.99
CA HIS A 19 -12.85 -12.04 -4.26
C HIS A 19 -13.66 -11.09 -5.15
N LYS A 20 -13.07 -10.54 -6.23
CA LYS A 20 -13.80 -9.77 -7.24
C LYS A 20 -14.97 -10.55 -7.85
N LYS A 21 -14.82 -11.85 -8.08
CA LYS A 21 -15.89 -12.69 -8.63
C LYS A 21 -17.05 -12.90 -7.65
N ASN A 22 -16.76 -12.94 -6.35
CA ASN A 22 -17.73 -13.31 -5.33
C ASN A 22 -18.48 -12.12 -4.70
N ILE A 23 -17.91 -10.92 -4.77
CA ILE A 23 -18.49 -9.72 -4.18
C ILE A 23 -18.75 -8.75 -5.32
N GLY A 24 -20.01 -8.57 -5.70
CA GLY A 24 -20.42 -7.49 -6.57
C GLY A 24 -19.95 -6.15 -5.99
N LEU A 25 -18.83 -5.64 -6.52
CA LEU A 25 -18.26 -4.29 -6.40
C LEU A 25 -18.48 -3.52 -5.07
N LYS A 26 -18.43 -4.18 -3.90
CA LYS A 26 -18.29 -3.43 -2.65
C LYS A 26 -16.81 -3.09 -2.43
N ILE A 27 -16.42 -1.92 -2.94
CA ILE A 27 -15.08 -1.33 -2.77
C ILE A 27 -14.68 -1.31 -1.29
N ASP A 28 -15.64 -1.02 -0.40
CA ASP A 28 -15.42 -0.99 1.05
C ASP A 28 -15.02 -2.36 1.62
N SER A 29 -15.64 -3.45 1.16
CA SER A 29 -15.30 -4.80 1.62
C SER A 29 -13.96 -5.28 1.07
N LEU A 30 -13.61 -4.90 -0.16
CA LEU A 30 -12.26 -5.08 -0.70
C LEU A 30 -11.22 -4.40 0.20
N THR A 31 -11.45 -3.16 0.64
CA THR A 31 -10.57 -2.45 1.59
C THR A 31 -10.49 -3.05 2.98
N VAL A 32 -11.58 -3.62 3.49
CA VAL A 32 -11.53 -4.39 4.75
C VAL A 32 -10.71 -5.67 4.55
N TRP A 33 -10.83 -6.34 3.39
CA TRP A 33 -10.12 -7.58 3.07
C TRP A 33 -8.65 -7.38 2.71
N PHE A 34 -8.31 -6.22 2.12
CA PHE A 34 -6.93 -5.76 1.96
C PHE A 34 -6.19 -5.78 3.30
N GLY A 35 -6.92 -5.50 4.39
CA GLY A 35 -6.49 -5.66 5.77
C GLY A 35 -5.10 -5.09 6.04
N ASN A 36 -4.50 -5.51 7.14
CA ASN A 36 -3.09 -5.24 7.38
C ASN A 36 -2.18 -6.12 6.50
N LYS A 37 -2.68 -6.96 5.57
CA LYS A 37 -1.85 -7.92 4.82
C LYS A 37 -0.92 -7.25 3.82
N LEU A 38 -1.45 -6.45 2.89
CA LEU A 38 -0.61 -5.72 1.94
C LEU A 38 0.28 -4.68 2.65
N PRO A 39 -0.24 -3.88 3.62
CA PRO A 39 0.63 -3.06 4.46
C PRO A 39 1.73 -3.86 5.17
N SER A 40 1.41 -5.02 5.76
CA SER A 40 2.39 -5.83 6.50
C SER A 40 3.44 -6.42 5.57
N TYR A 41 3.03 -6.85 4.38
CA TYR A 41 3.93 -7.32 3.34
C TYR A 41 4.95 -6.23 3.00
N LEU A 42 4.50 -5.03 2.64
CA LEU A 42 5.40 -3.92 2.29
C LEU A 42 6.32 -3.52 3.44
N TRP A 43 5.76 -3.46 4.65
CA TRP A 43 6.49 -3.03 5.84
C TRP A 43 7.54 -4.04 6.31
N LYS A 44 7.20 -5.33 6.35
CA LYS A 44 8.08 -6.41 6.82
C LYS A 44 8.89 -7.00 5.68
N GLU A 45 8.24 -7.71 4.77
CA GLU A 45 8.89 -8.46 3.69
C GLU A 45 9.50 -7.54 2.64
N GLY A 46 8.84 -6.43 2.32
CA GLY A 46 9.37 -5.42 1.42
C GLY A 46 10.46 -4.54 2.03
N GLY A 47 10.73 -4.67 3.32
CA GLY A 47 11.81 -3.97 3.99
C GLY A 47 11.58 -2.47 4.15
N TRP A 48 10.35 -1.97 3.97
CA TRP A 48 10.06 -0.53 4.06
C TRP A 48 10.08 0.00 5.48
N SER A 49 9.90 -0.86 6.50
CA SER A 49 9.89 -0.46 7.90
C SER A 49 11.15 0.30 8.33
N LYS A 50 12.34 -0.21 8.00
CA LYS A 50 13.62 0.41 8.40
C LYS A 50 13.77 1.83 7.84
N PRO A 51 13.69 2.05 6.52
CA PRO A 51 13.96 3.36 5.98
C PRO A 51 12.78 4.34 6.18
N LEU A 52 11.54 3.86 6.35
CA LEU A 52 10.42 4.70 6.77
C LEU A 52 10.55 5.19 8.22
N LYS A 53 10.94 4.31 9.15
CA LYS A 53 11.22 4.68 10.54
C LYS A 53 12.33 5.72 10.65
N ALA A 54 13.40 5.58 9.84
CA ALA A 54 14.48 6.57 9.78
C ALA A 54 14.00 7.97 9.35
N MET A 55 12.86 8.09 8.67
CA MET A 55 12.25 9.37 8.30
C MET A 55 11.26 9.92 9.33
N GLY A 56 10.97 9.15 10.37
CA GLY A 56 9.96 9.46 11.39
C GLY A 56 8.57 8.92 11.08
N TYR A 57 8.42 8.02 10.08
CA TYR A 57 7.16 7.33 9.86
C TYR A 57 7.05 6.10 10.76
N ASN A 58 5.95 6.02 11.51
CA ASN A 58 5.59 4.82 12.25
C ASN A 58 4.55 3.99 11.45
N TRP A 59 4.18 2.83 11.99
CA TRP A 59 3.22 1.94 11.36
C TRP A 59 1.84 2.59 11.12
N GLN A 60 1.37 3.42 12.05
CA GLN A 60 0.07 4.10 11.94
C GLN A 60 0.09 5.14 10.81
N SER A 61 1.18 5.92 10.71
CA SER A 61 1.40 6.86 9.61
C SER A 61 1.44 6.15 8.26
N PHE A 62 2.10 4.99 8.21
CA PHE A 62 2.15 4.17 7.00
C PHE A 62 0.77 3.64 6.57
N LEU A 63 -0.04 3.17 7.54
CA LEU A 63 -1.42 2.77 7.26
C LEU A 63 -2.28 3.94 6.76
N LYS A 64 -2.10 5.15 7.33
CA LYS A 64 -2.78 6.36 6.86
C LYS A 64 -2.41 6.65 5.40
N ILE A 65 -1.13 6.58 5.03
CA ILE A 65 -0.68 6.77 3.64
C ILE A 65 -1.32 5.74 2.71
N LEU A 66 -1.26 4.45 3.05
CA LEU A 66 -1.87 3.41 2.22
C LEU A 66 -3.39 3.55 2.09
N SER A 67 -4.06 4.13 3.09
CA SER A 67 -5.49 4.41 3.02
C SER A 67 -5.88 5.44 1.95
N LEU A 68 -4.94 6.28 1.50
CA LEU A 68 -5.15 7.23 0.40
C LEU A 68 -5.05 6.53 -0.97
N HIS A 69 -4.27 5.46 -1.04
CA HIS A 69 -4.03 4.70 -2.27
C HIS A 69 -4.97 3.51 -2.47
N LYS A 70 -6.11 3.47 -1.76
CA LYS A 70 -7.14 2.42 -1.92
C LYS A 70 -7.55 2.21 -3.38
N LYS A 71 -7.74 3.30 -4.12
CA LYS A 71 -8.09 3.26 -5.55
C LYS A 71 -6.97 2.67 -6.40
N ASP A 72 -5.71 3.04 -6.14
CA ASP A 72 -4.55 2.52 -6.86
C ASP A 72 -4.35 1.03 -6.58
N MET A 73 -4.59 0.60 -5.34
CA MET A 73 -4.53 -0.79 -4.92
C MET A 73 -5.56 -1.65 -5.68
N ILE A 74 -6.77 -1.13 -5.87
CA ILE A 74 -7.81 -1.77 -6.69
C ILE A 74 -7.37 -1.84 -8.16
N LYS A 75 -6.88 -0.72 -8.72
CA LYS A 75 -6.35 -0.68 -10.10
C LYS A 75 -5.22 -1.71 -10.29
N TRP A 76 -4.31 -1.84 -9.34
CA TRP A 76 -3.25 -2.84 -9.37
C TRP A 76 -3.82 -4.28 -9.34
N SER A 77 -4.78 -4.53 -8.44
CA SER A 77 -5.44 -5.84 -8.36
C SER A 77 -6.15 -6.25 -9.66
N TRP A 78 -6.60 -5.27 -10.44
CA TRP A 78 -7.26 -5.46 -11.73
C TRP A 78 -6.29 -5.45 -12.92
N ASN A 79 -4.98 -5.42 -12.68
CA ASN A 79 -3.95 -5.25 -13.71
C ASN A 79 -4.08 -3.96 -14.54
N THR A 80 -4.80 -2.94 -14.03
CA THR A 80 -4.91 -1.64 -14.69
C THR A 80 -3.65 -0.80 -14.52
N ILE A 81 -2.95 -0.97 -13.39
CA ILE A 81 -1.61 -0.42 -13.18
C ILE A 81 -0.64 -1.52 -12.78
N SER A 82 0.63 -1.35 -13.09
CA SER A 82 1.67 -2.32 -12.71
C SER A 82 1.98 -2.27 -11.21
N TRP A 83 2.56 -3.34 -10.67
CA TRP A 83 3.03 -3.36 -9.28
C TRP A 83 4.03 -2.23 -9.01
N LYS A 84 4.99 -2.02 -9.92
CA LYS A 84 5.97 -0.95 -9.84
C LYS A 84 5.29 0.42 -9.80
N GLU A 85 4.31 0.65 -10.66
CA GLU A 85 3.59 1.92 -10.73
C GLU A 85 2.78 2.20 -9.46
N PHE A 86 2.12 1.18 -8.90
CA PHE A 86 1.45 1.29 -7.62
C PHE A 86 2.41 1.71 -6.49
N LEU A 87 3.59 1.10 -6.42
CA LEU A 87 4.58 1.43 -5.40
C LEU A 87 5.17 2.83 -5.58
N LEU A 88 5.39 3.26 -6.82
CA LEU A 88 5.88 4.61 -7.11
C LEU A 88 4.90 5.69 -6.63
N ARG A 89 3.59 5.49 -6.84
CA ARG A 89 2.55 6.41 -6.32
C ARG A 89 2.56 6.52 -4.80
N ILE A 90 2.81 5.41 -4.11
CA ILE A 90 2.94 5.43 -2.64
C ILE A 90 4.21 6.18 -2.23
N GLU A 91 5.32 5.93 -2.93
CA GLU A 91 6.60 6.60 -2.67
C GLU A 91 6.52 8.13 -2.90
N GLU A 92 5.81 8.58 -3.92
CA GLU A 92 5.54 10.00 -4.18
C GLU A 92 4.84 10.64 -2.97
N THR A 93 3.80 9.99 -2.44
CA THR A 93 3.07 10.48 -1.25
C THR A 93 3.94 10.49 0.01
N ILE A 94 4.85 9.52 0.16
CA ILE A 94 5.81 9.48 1.28
C ILE A 94 6.82 10.63 1.19
N LYS A 95 7.24 11.01 -0.03
CA LYS A 95 8.18 12.10 -0.28
C LYS A 95 7.54 13.48 -0.18
N ASP A 96 6.22 13.56 -0.30
CA ASP A 96 5.48 14.80 -0.21
C ASP A 96 5.70 15.49 1.17
N PRO A 97 6.22 16.74 1.18
CA PRO A 97 6.47 17.49 2.41
C PRO A 97 5.22 17.68 3.29
N VAL A 98 4.04 17.76 2.69
CA VAL A 98 2.75 17.92 3.39
C VAL A 98 2.46 16.67 4.22
N PHE A 99 2.58 15.49 3.62
CA PHE A 99 2.34 14.23 4.33
C PHE A 99 3.40 13.95 5.39
N LYS A 100 4.65 14.34 5.14
CA LYS A 100 5.72 14.29 6.14
C LYS A 100 5.39 15.14 7.37
N LYS A 101 4.75 16.30 7.18
CA LYS A 101 4.31 17.16 8.29
C LYS A 101 3.11 16.57 9.02
N ILE A 102 2.08 16.13 8.30
CA ILE A 102 0.86 15.51 8.86
C ILE A 102 1.17 14.27 9.70
N CYS A 103 2.12 13.44 9.25
CA CYS A 103 2.46 12.19 9.91
C CYS A 103 3.41 12.32 11.10
N LYS A 104 4.07 13.47 11.27
CA LYS A 104 4.98 13.79 12.39
C LYS A 104 4.29 14.47 13.57
N THR A 105 3.06 14.96 13.39
CA THR A 105 2.26 15.54 14.46
C THR A 105 1.55 14.43 15.23
N ASN A 106 2.28 13.80 16.16
CA ASN A 106 1.72 12.99 17.24
C ASN A 106 2.72 13.01 18.41
#